data_AF-A0A3N0CC39-F1
#
_entry.id   AF-A0A3N0CC39-F1
#
_cell.length_a   1.000
_cell.length_b   1.000
_cell.length_c   1.000
_cell.angle_alpha   90.00
_cell.angle_beta   90.00
_cell.angle_gamma   90.00
#
_symmetry.space_group_name_H-M   'P 1'
#
loop_
_entity.id
_entity.type
_entity.pdbx_description
1 polymer ?
#
loop_
_entity_poly.entity_id
_entity_poly.type
_entity_poly.pdbx_seq_one_letter_code
_entity_poly.pdbx_strand_id
1 'polypeptide(L)'
;MSSPRWDRLVEALAAAGVDTKVDEKPYAESVRGRVQNGVSRSITILREDTGPVTINDTWAPRAPDTWNGWQVWAEDADGIATFNSVRTKARSTVVLQVLGCLTDHPQRHPQRARAQAEPELVT
;
A
#
# COMPACT_ATOMS: atom_id res chain seq x y z
N MET A 1 -1.86 -15.52 -16.19
CA MET A 1 -2.80 -14.54 -16.78
C MET A 1 -3.18 -13.57 -15.68
N SER A 2 -2.95 -12.29 -15.91
CA SER A 2 -3.31 -11.24 -14.95
C SER A 2 -4.82 -11.22 -14.72
N SER A 3 -5.25 -10.76 -13.55
CA SER A 3 -6.66 -10.67 -13.23
C SER A 3 -7.26 -9.41 -13.88
N PRO A 4 -8.42 -9.47 -14.56
CA PRO A 4 -9.01 -8.32 -15.26
C PRO A 4 -9.22 -7.07 -14.39
N ARG A 5 -9.30 -7.22 -13.06
CA ARG A 5 -9.40 -6.07 -12.15
C ARG A 5 -8.07 -5.31 -12.04
N TRP A 6 -6.96 -6.03 -12.04
CA TRP A 6 -5.62 -5.45 -11.97
C TRP A 6 -5.25 -4.78 -13.28
N ASP A 7 -5.58 -5.39 -14.43
CA ASP A 7 -5.36 -4.78 -15.74
C ASP A 7 -6.04 -3.41 -15.84
N ARG A 8 -7.32 -3.34 -15.45
CA ARG A 8 -8.08 -2.08 -15.42
C ARG A 8 -7.51 -1.06 -14.42
N LEU A 9 -6.85 -1.51 -13.35
CA LEU A 9 -6.21 -0.61 -12.40
C LEU A 9 -4.91 -0.05 -12.98
N VAL A 10 -4.10 -0.87 -13.64
CA VAL A 10 -2.90 -0.44 -14.37
C VAL A 10 -3.28 0.57 -15.44
N GLU A 11 -4.31 0.31 -16.24
CA GLU A 11 -4.82 1.26 -17.24
C GLU A 11 -5.21 2.61 -16.60
N ALA A 12 -5.87 2.59 -15.44
CA ALA A 12 -6.27 3.81 -14.74
C ALA A 12 -5.08 4.58 -14.15
N LEU A 13 -4.06 3.89 -13.65
CA LEU A 13 -2.82 4.48 -13.17
C LEU A 13 -2.01 5.08 -14.32
N ALA A 14 -1.90 4.35 -15.43
CA ALA A 14 -1.23 4.82 -16.65
C ALA A 14 -1.92 6.06 -17.23
N ALA A 15 -3.25 6.10 -17.26
CA ALA A 15 -4.01 7.28 -17.67
C ALA A 15 -3.78 8.51 -16.76
N ALA A 16 -3.36 8.28 -15.51
CA ALA A 16 -2.96 9.32 -14.56
C ALA A 16 -1.45 9.64 -14.60
N GLY A 17 -0.69 9.06 -15.54
CA GLY A 17 0.74 9.27 -15.69
C GLY A 17 1.63 8.44 -14.77
N VAL A 18 1.09 7.41 -14.12
CA VAL A 18 1.85 6.50 -13.26
C VAL A 18 2.07 5.18 -14.01
N ASP A 19 3.29 4.97 -14.51
CA ASP A 19 3.65 3.70 -15.13
C ASP A 19 3.83 2.62 -14.04
N THR A 20 3.13 1.51 -14.20
CA THR A 20 3.07 0.44 -13.19
C THR A 20 2.97 -0.93 -13.83
N LYS A 21 3.45 -1.93 -13.09
CA LYS A 21 3.27 -3.34 -13.44
C LYS A 21 2.72 -4.10 -12.24
N VAL A 22 1.96 -5.15 -12.54
CA VAL A 22 1.49 -6.08 -11.51
C VAL A 22 2.57 -7.11 -11.26
N ASP A 23 3.04 -7.17 -10.02
CA ASP A 23 3.88 -8.23 -9.54
C ASP A 23 3.00 -9.41 -9.09
N GLU A 24 3.20 -10.56 -9.73
CA GLU A 24 2.54 -11.81 -9.35
C GLU A 24 3.54 -12.70 -8.62
N LYS A 25 3.23 -13.06 -7.37
CA LYS A 25 4.01 -14.01 -6.59
C LYS A 25 3.21 -15.30 -6.39
N PRO A 26 3.66 -16.44 -6.95
CA PRO A 26 3.09 -17.73 -6.62
C PRO A 26 3.36 -18.02 -5.14
N TYR A 27 2.32 -18.39 -4.42
CA TYR A 27 2.37 -18.76 -3.01
C TYR A 27 2.10 -20.26 -2.89
N ALA A 28 3.10 -20.99 -2.38
CA ALA A 28 2.99 -22.43 -2.17
C ALA A 28 2.02 -22.78 -1.02
N GLU A 29 1.69 -21.82 -0.15
CA GLU A 29 0.83 -22.01 1.01
C GLU A 29 -0.43 -21.13 0.92
N SER A 30 -1.60 -21.74 1.15
CA SER A 30 -2.92 -21.09 1.13
C SER A 30 -3.25 -20.36 2.44
N VAL A 31 -2.31 -19.58 2.99
CA VAL A 31 -2.52 -18.93 4.30
C VAL A 31 -3.19 -17.56 4.16
N ARG A 32 -4.33 -17.45 4.85
CA ARG A 32 -5.32 -16.38 5.01
C ARG A 32 -4.96 -14.95 4.53
N GLY A 33 -5.86 -14.41 3.70
CA GLY A 33 -6.20 -12.98 3.66
C GLY A 33 -5.59 -12.15 2.53
N ARG A 34 -4.55 -12.66 1.84
CA ARG A 34 -3.88 -11.97 0.71
C ARG A 34 -3.76 -12.80 -0.56
N VAL A 35 -3.97 -14.11 -0.49
CA VAL A 35 -3.72 -15.05 -1.59
C VAL A 35 -5.05 -15.54 -2.15
N GLN A 36 -5.25 -15.41 -3.46
CA GLN A 36 -6.35 -16.03 -4.19
C GLN A 36 -5.78 -17.04 -5.17
N ASN A 37 -6.29 -18.28 -5.16
CA ASN A 37 -5.86 -19.35 -6.07
C ASN A 37 -4.33 -19.57 -6.08
N GLY A 38 -3.67 -19.43 -4.93
CA GLY A 38 -2.21 -19.61 -4.82
C GLY A 38 -1.38 -18.48 -5.43
N VAL A 39 -1.97 -17.32 -5.76
CA VAL A 39 -1.24 -16.17 -6.30
C VAL A 39 -1.53 -14.92 -5.48
N SER A 40 -0.47 -14.26 -5.01
CA SER A 40 -0.52 -12.89 -4.48
C SER A 40 -0.23 -11.91 -5.60
N ARG A 41 -1.01 -10.83 -5.68
CA ARG A 41 -0.81 -9.75 -6.65
C ARG A 41 -0.64 -8.42 -5.94
N SER A 42 0.33 -7.65 -6.38
CA SER A 42 0.58 -6.29 -5.89
C SER A 42 1.09 -5.41 -7.02
N ILE A 43 1.02 -4.10 -6.82
CA ILE A 43 1.80 -3.12 -7.59
C ILE A 43 2.71 -2.43 -6.58
N THR A 44 4.01 -2.38 -6.86
CA THR A 44 4.97 -1.59 -6.06
C THR A 44 5.57 -0.50 -6.94
N ILE A 45 5.46 0.75 -6.46
CA ILE A 45 6.02 1.94 -7.09
C ILE A 45 7.17 2.42 -6.21
N LEU A 46 8.38 2.40 -6.76
CA LEU A 46 9.57 2.89 -6.08
C LEU A 46 9.65 4.42 -6.21
N ARG A 47 10.06 5.07 -5.13
CA ARG A 47 10.35 6.51 -5.09
C ARG A 47 11.84 6.65 -4.73
N GLU A 48 12.56 7.56 -5.38
CA GLU A 48 14.02 7.65 -5.21
C GLU A 48 14.42 8.09 -3.79
N ASP A 49 13.70 9.07 -3.22
CA ASP A 49 14.03 9.69 -1.93
C ASP A 49 13.10 9.29 -0.77
N THR A 50 12.13 8.42 -1.03
CA THR A 50 11.14 7.97 -0.05
C THR A 50 10.89 6.48 -0.21
N GLY A 51 10.30 5.83 0.78
CA GLY A 51 9.99 4.41 0.68
C GLY A 51 8.95 4.10 -0.41
N PRO A 52 8.70 2.83 -0.70
CA PRO A 52 7.77 2.42 -1.75
C PRO A 52 6.32 2.81 -1.46
N VAL A 53 5.54 2.92 -2.53
CA VAL A 53 4.06 2.88 -2.48
C VAL A 53 3.63 1.50 -2.99
N THR A 54 2.89 0.76 -2.17
CA THR A 54 2.43 -0.59 -2.51
C THR A 54 0.91 -0.67 -2.50
N ILE A 55 0.36 -1.24 -3.57
CA ILE A 55 -1.06 -1.55 -3.71
C ILE A 55 -1.22 -3.06 -3.55
N ASN A 56 -2.08 -3.48 -2.63
CA ASN A 56 -2.38 -4.90 -2.38
C ASN A 56 -3.86 -5.19 -2.56
N ASP A 57 -4.17 -6.40 -3.03
CA ASP A 57 -5.53 -6.95 -2.91
C ASP A 57 -5.86 -7.24 -1.44
N THR A 58 -7.15 -7.09 -1.11
CA THR A 58 -7.66 -7.46 0.21
C THR A 58 -8.85 -8.40 0.09
N TRP A 59 -8.88 -9.40 0.96
CA TRP A 59 -9.89 -10.45 1.00
C TRP A 59 -10.55 -10.51 2.38
N ALA A 60 -11.78 -10.97 2.44
CA ALA A 60 -12.48 -11.10 3.71
C ALA A 60 -11.81 -12.21 4.56
N PRO A 61 -11.39 -11.92 5.81
CA PRO A 61 -10.67 -12.91 6.64
C PRO A 61 -11.44 -14.20 6.90
N ARG A 62 -12.78 -14.12 6.89
CA ARG A 62 -13.71 -15.24 7.15
C ARG A 62 -14.42 -15.74 5.89
N ALA A 63 -14.15 -15.14 4.73
CA ALA A 63 -14.69 -15.55 3.44
C ALA A 63 -13.59 -15.35 2.38
N PRO A 64 -12.67 -16.34 2.24
CA PRO A 64 -11.43 -16.17 1.47
C PRO A 64 -11.67 -15.90 -0.03
N ASP A 65 -12.83 -16.27 -0.55
CA ASP A 65 -13.24 -16.00 -1.93
C ASP A 65 -13.93 -14.65 -2.12
N THR A 66 -14.09 -13.88 -1.04
CA THR A 66 -14.72 -12.56 -1.08
C THR A 66 -13.68 -11.46 -1.15
N TRP A 67 -13.54 -10.88 -2.34
CA TRP A 67 -12.67 -9.73 -2.60
C TRP A 67 -13.29 -8.45 -2.02
N ASN A 68 -12.51 -7.72 -1.23
CA ASN A 68 -12.94 -6.49 -0.54
C ASN A 68 -12.39 -5.21 -1.17
N GLY A 69 -11.53 -5.33 -2.18
CA GLY A 69 -10.93 -4.18 -2.86
C GLY A 69 -9.42 -4.16 -2.71
N TRP A 70 -8.85 -3.03 -3.11
CA TRP A 70 -7.44 -2.71 -2.94
C TRP A 70 -7.20 -1.90 -1.67
N GLN A 71 -5.96 -1.93 -1.21
CA GLN A 71 -5.45 -1.08 -0.14
C GLN A 71 -4.08 -0.55 -0.54
N VAL A 72 -3.86 0.75 -0.31
CA VAL A 72 -2.62 1.46 -0.63
C VAL A 72 -1.84 1.68 0.66
N TRP A 73 -0.56 1.34 0.61
CA TRP A 73 0.40 1.54 1.68
C TRP A 73 1.54 2.40 1.14
N ALA A 74 2.05 3.33 1.94
CA ALA A 74 3.30 3.99 1.65
C ALA A 74 4.24 3.89 2.84
N GLU A 75 5.52 3.73 2.55
CA GLU A 75 6.58 3.64 3.54
C GLU A 75 7.55 4.82 3.37
N ASP A 76 8.27 5.18 4.43
CA ASP A 76 9.46 6.02 4.31
C ASP A 76 10.71 5.21 3.95
N ALA A 77 11.85 5.88 3.81
CA ALA A 77 13.11 5.23 3.42
C ALA A 77 13.60 4.17 4.42
N ASP A 78 13.15 4.24 5.68
CA ASP A 78 13.46 3.27 6.73
C ASP A 78 12.50 2.07 6.73
N GLY A 79 11.56 2.03 5.78
CA GLY A 79 10.54 0.98 5.68
C GLY A 79 9.42 1.12 6.71
N ILE A 80 9.26 2.30 7.32
CA ILE A 80 8.19 2.56 8.28
C ILE A 80 6.96 3.03 7.51
N ALA A 81 5.82 2.38 7.75
CA ALA A 81 4.55 2.77 7.15
C ALA A 81 4.17 4.21 7.54
N THR A 82 4.10 5.09 6.55
CA THR A 82 3.70 6.50 6.69
C THR A 82 2.25 6.73 6.26
N PHE A 83 1.72 5.84 5.41
CA PHE A 83 0.33 5.91 4.96
C PHE A 83 -0.27 4.52 4.81
N ASN A 84 -1.55 4.41 5.17
CA ASN A 84 -2.36 3.22 5.00
C ASN A 84 -3.80 3.63 4.70
N SER A 85 -4.25 3.34 3.47
CA SER A 85 -5.57 3.74 3.04
C SER A 85 -6.67 2.81 3.56
N VAL A 86 -7.91 3.33 3.57
CA VAL A 86 -9.09 2.50 3.72
C VAL A 86 -9.28 1.66 2.45
N ARG A 87 -9.64 0.39 2.63
CA ARG A 87 -9.90 -0.54 1.52
C ARG A 87 -11.00 -0.01 0.61
N THR A 88 -10.79 -0.12 -0.70
CA THR A 88 -11.77 0.36 -1.69
C THR A 88 -11.75 -0.48 -2.97
N LYS A 89 -12.91 -0.63 -3.59
CA LYS A 89 -13.06 -1.23 -4.93
C LYS A 89 -13.05 -0.17 -6.04
N ALA A 90 -13.08 1.11 -5.68
CA ALA A 90 -13.12 2.20 -6.65
C ALA A 90 -11.70 2.50 -7.14
N ARG A 91 -11.45 2.20 -8.43
CA ARG A 91 -10.13 2.45 -9.06
C ARG A 91 -9.72 3.92 -8.99
N SER A 92 -10.66 4.85 -9.21
CA SER A 92 -10.39 6.29 -9.11
C SER A 92 -9.90 6.69 -7.72
N THR A 93 -10.47 6.11 -6.65
CA THR A 93 -10.00 6.33 -5.29
C THR A 93 -8.59 5.81 -5.08
N VAL A 94 -8.25 4.63 -5.61
CA VAL A 94 -6.89 4.09 -5.55
C VAL A 94 -5.90 5.01 -6.28
N VAL A 95 -6.25 5.47 -7.49
CA VAL A 95 -5.43 6.41 -8.27
C VAL A 95 -5.18 7.70 -7.49
N LEU A 96 -6.21 8.30 -6.91
CA LEU A 96 -6.05 9.52 -6.09
C LEU A 96 -5.16 9.30 -4.87
N GLN A 97 -5.30 8.16 -4.19
CA GLN A 97 -4.45 7.80 -3.05
C GLN A 97 -2.99 7.63 -3.46
N VAL A 98 -2.73 6.97 -4.60
CA VAL A 98 -1.38 6.81 -5.14
C VAL A 98 -0.79 8.16 -5.50
N LEU A 99 -1.52 8.98 -6.27
CA LEU A 99 -1.05 10.32 -6.64
C LEU A 99 -0.72 11.17 -5.40
N GLY A 100 -1.58 11.16 -4.38
CA GLY A 100 -1.30 11.84 -3.12
C GLY A 100 0.00 11.38 -2.46
N CYS A 101 0.26 10.07 -2.45
CA CYS A 101 1.53 9.53 -1.94
C CYS A 101 2.74 9.91 -2.82
N LEU A 102 2.55 10.13 -4.13
CA LEU A 102 3.64 10.51 -5.03
C LEU A 102 3.94 12.01 -4.99
N THR A 103 2.94 12.86 -4.71
CA THR A 103 3.09 14.32 -4.68
C THR A 103 3.45 14.86 -3.29
N ASP A 104 2.98 14.21 -2.22
CA ASP A 104 3.37 14.58 -0.87
C ASP A 104 4.75 13.97 -0.57
N HIS A 105 5.80 14.78 -0.71
CA HIS A 105 6.99 14.59 0.13
C HIS A 105 6.48 14.53 1.57
N PRO A 106 6.84 13.52 2.39
CA PRO A 106 6.32 13.43 3.73
C PRO A 106 6.74 14.70 4.49
N GLN A 107 5.79 15.61 4.70
CA GLN A 107 5.86 16.48 5.85
C GLN A 107 5.95 15.53 7.03
N ARG A 108 7.13 15.51 7.66
CA ARG A 108 7.43 14.73 8.86
C ARG A 108 6.23 14.84 9.79
N HIS A 109 5.42 13.78 9.91
CA HIS A 109 4.42 13.76 10.96
C HIS A 109 5.17 13.73 12.29
N PRO A 110 4.98 14.72 13.19
CA PRO A 110 5.67 14.76 14.46
C PRO A 110 5.00 13.77 15.41
N GLN A 111 5.36 12.49 15.33
CA GLN A 111 4.96 11.48 16.32
C GLN A 111 6.07 11.08 17.30
N ARG A 112 7.14 11.86 17.40
CA ARG A 112 8.13 11.74 18.49
C ARG A 112 8.56 13.09 19.04
N ALA A 113 7.61 13.83 19.62
CA ALA A 113 7.91 14.90 20.58
C ALA A 113 7.22 14.58 21.92
N ARG A 114 7.48 13.39 22.47
CA ARG A 114 7.18 13.05 23.87
C ARG A 114 7.99 11.83 24.29
N ALA A 115 9.09 12.09 24.98
CA ALA A 115 9.60 11.37 26.15
C ALA A 115 11.11 11.59 26.34
N GLN A 116 11.51 12.84 26.58
CA GLN A 116 12.69 13.13 27.43
C GLN A 116 12.26 14.28 28.36
N ALA A 117 11.41 13.95 29.32
CA ALA A 117 11.41 14.67 30.59
C ALA A 117 12.41 13.91 31.47
N GLU A 118 13.66 14.36 31.46
CA GLU A 118 14.58 14.02 32.53
C GLU A 118 14.01 14.64 33.82
N PRO A 119 13.79 13.88 34.89
CA PRO A 119 13.68 14.50 36.20
C PRO A 119 15.09 14.94 36.59
N GLU A 120 15.33 16.25 36.59
CA GLU A 120 16.40 16.84 37.40
C GLU A 120 16.18 16.39 38.85
N LEU A 121 16.97 15.42 39.28
CA LEU A 121 17.05 15.00 40.66
C LEU A 121 17.95 16.02 41.38
N VAL A 122 17.27 16.90 42.09
CA VAL A 122 17.81 17.74 43.15
C VAL A 122 18.55 16.86 44.16
N THR A 123 19.85 17.11 44.33
CA THR A 123 20.58 17.08 45.62
C THR A 123 21.84 17.91 45.49
#